data_AF-A0A3A6NM50-F1
#
_entry.id   AF-A0A3A6NM50-F1
#
_cell.length_a   1.000
_cell.length_b   1.000
_cell.length_c   1.000
_cell.angle_alpha   90.00
_cell.angle_beta   90.00
_cell.angle_gamma   90.00
#
_symmetry.space_group_name_H-M   'P 1'
#
loop_
_entity.id
_entity.type
_entity.pdbx_description
1 polymer ?
#
loop_
_entity_poly.entity_id
_entity_poly.type
_entity_poly.pdbx_seq_one_letter_code
_entity_poly.pdbx_strand_id
1 'polypeptide(L)'
;MKNRKRKGIVMLGLAILGVGVIAAIFLLLGPPRLLAKSEAPAFCAGCHVMEAEYDAWSHAGAHRRQMCVDCHLPNHNKTMHYIWKSIDGMKDTLAFYSGRVPERIVISSHGKQVLQSNCIRCHEITVAHIDKERLCWQCHRRIAHRGTGQMLTQ
;
A
#
# COMPACT_ATOMS: atom_id res chain seq x y z
N MET A 1 -11.56 -40.03 -31.00
CA MET A 1 -11.95 -38.59 -31.08
C MET A 1 -13.00 -38.15 -30.04
N LYS A 2 -14.05 -38.95 -29.75
CA LYS A 2 -15.14 -38.64 -28.80
C LYS A 2 -14.68 -38.30 -27.36
N ASN A 3 -13.67 -39.01 -26.85
CA ASN A 3 -13.11 -38.77 -25.52
C ASN A 3 -12.37 -37.43 -25.37
N ARG A 4 -11.76 -36.91 -26.44
CA ARG A 4 -11.03 -35.63 -26.41
C ARG A 4 -12.02 -34.44 -26.34
N LYS A 5 -13.14 -34.53 -27.05
CA LYS A 5 -14.25 -33.55 -26.96
C LYS A 5 -14.90 -33.55 -25.56
N ARG A 6 -15.13 -34.74 -24.98
CA ARG A 6 -15.70 -34.89 -23.63
C ARG A 6 -14.79 -34.30 -22.54
N LYS A 7 -13.48 -34.54 -22.61
CA LYS A 7 -12.48 -33.94 -21.72
C LYS A 7 -12.40 -32.42 -21.87
N GLY A 8 -12.52 -31.89 -23.09
CA GLY A 8 -12.55 -30.44 -23.34
C GLY A 8 -13.78 -29.75 -22.74
N ILE A 9 -14.96 -30.36 -22.84
CA ILE A 9 -16.20 -29.85 -22.23
C ILE A 9 -16.11 -29.86 -20.70
N VAL A 10 -15.55 -30.91 -20.11
CA VAL A 10 -15.35 -31.00 -18.65
C VAL A 10 -14.35 -29.96 -18.16
N MET A 11 -13.22 -29.78 -18.87
CA MET A 11 -12.24 -28.74 -18.54
C MET A 11 -12.81 -27.32 -18.65
N LEU A 12 -13.64 -27.06 -19.67
CA LEU A 12 -14.31 -25.78 -19.84
C LEU A 12 -15.34 -25.53 -18.72
N GLY A 13 -16.11 -26.56 -18.35
CA GLY A 13 -17.06 -26.49 -17.23
C GLY A 13 -16.37 -26.21 -15.89
N LEU A 14 -15.23 -26.84 -15.64
CA LEU A 14 -14.41 -26.59 -14.44
C LEU A 14 -13.81 -25.18 -14.42
N ALA A 15 -13.36 -24.67 -15.58
CA ALA A 15 -12.86 -23.30 -15.70
C ALA A 15 -13.96 -22.26 -15.42
N ILE A 16 -15.15 -22.45 -15.99
CA ILE A 16 -16.31 -21.56 -15.76
C ILE A 16 -16.75 -21.61 -14.29
N LEU A 17 -16.79 -22.81 -13.69
CA LEU A 17 -17.11 -22.97 -12.27
C LEU A 17 -16.06 -22.28 -11.38
N GLY A 18 -14.76 -22.42 -11.71
CA GLY A 18 -13.67 -21.76 -11.00
C GLY A 18 -13.80 -20.23 -11.06
N VAL A 19 -14.08 -19.66 -12.24
CA VAL A 19 -14.34 -18.23 -12.41
C VAL A 19 -15.59 -17.79 -11.64
N GLY A 20 -16.66 -18.58 -11.68
CA GLY A 20 -17.90 -18.31 -10.94
C GLY A 20 -17.70 -18.31 -9.43
N VAL A 21 -16.89 -19.22 -8.89
CA VAL A 21 -16.53 -19.28 -7.47
C VAL A 21 -15.67 -18.07 -7.08
N ILE A 22 -14.69 -17.69 -7.89
CA ILE A 22 -13.86 -16.49 -7.64
C ILE A 22 -14.73 -15.22 -7.65
N ALA A 23 -15.63 -15.09 -8.61
CA ALA A 23 -16.57 -13.98 -8.69
C ALA A 23 -17.55 -13.97 -7.49
N ALA A 24 -18.07 -15.13 -7.10
CA ALA A 24 -18.95 -15.26 -5.94
C ALA A 24 -18.22 -14.90 -4.63
N ILE A 25 -16.98 -15.33 -4.44
CA ILE A 25 -16.13 -14.96 -3.30
C ILE A 25 -15.86 -13.45 -3.28
N PHE A 26 -15.55 -12.86 -4.43
CA PHE A 26 -15.34 -11.42 -4.58
C PHE A 26 -16.60 -10.61 -4.23
N LEU A 27 -17.78 -11.10 -4.61
CA LEU A 27 -19.08 -10.51 -4.28
C LEU A 27 -19.45 -10.72 -2.79
N LEU A 28 -19.20 -11.91 -2.22
CA LEU A 28 -19.52 -12.29 -0.83
C LEU A 28 -18.64 -11.59 0.20
N LEU A 29 -17.33 -11.48 -0.05
CA LEU A 29 -16.41 -10.78 0.84
C LEU A 29 -16.56 -9.26 0.74
N GLY A 30 -17.19 -8.77 -0.32
CA GLY A 30 -17.41 -7.36 -0.60
C GLY A 30 -16.11 -6.66 -1.01
N PRO A 31 -16.04 -6.08 -2.22
CA PRO A 31 -14.92 -5.24 -2.62
C PRO A 31 -14.55 -4.17 -1.57
N PRO A 32 -15.50 -3.46 -0.92
CA PRO A 32 -15.16 -2.42 0.05
C PRO A 32 -14.45 -2.94 1.31
N ARG A 33 -14.83 -4.13 1.81
CA ARG A 33 -14.23 -4.68 3.04
C ARG A 33 -12.82 -5.22 2.77
N LEU A 34 -12.61 -5.85 1.62
CA LEU A 34 -11.28 -6.30 1.20
C LEU A 34 -10.36 -5.11 0.95
N LEU A 35 -10.85 -4.06 0.28
CA LEU A 35 -10.11 -2.84 0.07
C LEU A 35 -9.73 -2.18 1.40
N ALA A 36 -10.70 -1.97 2.31
CA ALA A 36 -10.43 -1.40 3.63
C ALA A 36 -9.41 -2.22 4.44
N LYS A 37 -9.49 -3.55 4.40
CA LYS A 37 -8.48 -4.41 5.05
C LYS A 37 -7.10 -4.23 4.43
N SER A 38 -7.00 -4.18 3.11
CA SER A 38 -5.73 -3.99 2.39
C SER A 38 -5.12 -2.60 2.53
N GLU A 39 -5.85 -1.66 3.14
CA GLU A 39 -5.41 -0.29 3.42
C GLU A 39 -5.03 -0.10 4.90
N ALA A 40 -5.42 -1.03 5.77
CA ALA A 40 -5.13 -0.99 7.18
C ALA A 40 -3.63 -1.18 7.45
N PRO A 41 -3.04 -0.46 8.43
CA PRO A 41 -1.63 -0.61 8.81
C PRO A 41 -1.22 -2.07 9.12
N ALA A 42 -2.12 -2.85 9.72
CA ALA A 42 -1.90 -4.26 10.02
C ALA A 42 -1.70 -5.14 8.77
N PHE A 43 -2.26 -4.75 7.62
CA PHE A 43 -2.01 -5.46 6.36
C PHE A 43 -0.59 -5.21 5.87
N CYS A 44 -0.12 -3.96 5.94
CA CYS A 44 1.25 -3.60 5.57
C CYS A 44 2.28 -4.29 6.48
N ALA A 45 1.98 -4.42 7.78
CA ALA A 45 2.79 -5.16 8.75
C ALA A 45 2.76 -6.69 8.57
N GLY A 46 1.93 -7.22 7.66
CA GLY A 46 1.87 -8.66 7.39
C GLY A 46 3.15 -9.23 6.76
N CYS A 47 4.01 -8.36 6.21
CA CYS A 47 5.33 -8.72 5.71
C CYS A 47 6.41 -8.24 6.68
N HIS A 48 7.29 -9.14 7.13
CA HIS A 48 8.35 -8.80 8.09
C HIS A 48 9.26 -7.65 7.62
N VAL A 49 9.48 -7.52 6.30
CA VAL A 49 10.29 -6.43 5.73
C VAL A 49 9.72 -5.03 6.01
N MET A 50 8.44 -4.93 6.35
CA MET A 50 7.77 -3.66 6.69
C MET A 50 7.63 -3.43 8.20
N GLU A 51 8.09 -4.36 9.05
CA GLU A 51 7.89 -4.29 10.51
C GLU A 51 8.52 -3.03 11.11
N ALA A 52 9.75 -2.69 10.71
CA ALA A 52 10.42 -1.47 11.17
C ALA A 52 9.65 -0.19 10.81
N GLU A 53 9.04 -0.15 9.62
CA GLU A 53 8.25 1.00 9.16
C GLU A 53 6.94 1.13 9.94
N TYR A 54 6.30 -0.01 10.23
CA TYR A 54 5.10 -0.10 11.07
C TYR A 54 5.38 0.32 12.52
N ASP A 55 6.48 -0.13 13.09
CA ASP A 55 6.90 0.26 14.43
C ASP A 55 7.22 1.75 14.51
N ALA A 56 7.92 2.29 13.53
CA ALA A 56 8.18 3.71 13.47
C ALA A 56 6.87 4.53 13.32
N TRP A 57 5.89 4.03 12.56
CA TRP A 57 4.55 4.61 12.42
C TRP A 57 3.77 4.60 13.74
N SER A 58 3.82 3.50 14.51
CA SER A 58 3.09 3.40 15.78
C SER A 58 3.57 4.44 16.82
N HIS A 59 4.80 4.92 16.66
CA HIS A 59 5.42 5.98 17.45
C HIS A 59 5.34 7.39 16.82
N ALA A 60 4.64 7.58 15.70
CA ALA A 60 4.58 8.85 14.95
C ALA A 60 3.60 9.91 15.52
N GLY A 61 3.38 9.90 16.83
CA GLY A 61 2.50 10.87 17.51
C GLY A 61 1.07 10.84 16.96
N ALA A 62 0.57 11.99 16.49
CA ALA A 62 -0.78 12.09 15.93
C ALA A 62 -1.01 11.24 14.66
N HIS A 63 0.06 10.94 13.90
CA HIS A 63 -0.03 10.22 12.63
C HIS A 63 -0.23 8.71 12.81
N ARG A 64 -0.02 8.16 14.01
CA ARG A 64 -0.33 6.74 14.32
C ARG A 64 -1.83 6.41 14.24
N ARG A 65 -2.68 7.42 14.03
CA ARG A 65 -4.13 7.27 13.85
C ARG A 65 -4.55 7.26 12.38
N GLN A 66 -3.61 7.55 11.46
CA GLN A 66 -3.86 7.56 10.02
C GLN A 66 -3.38 6.26 9.39
N MET A 67 -4.00 5.85 8.29
CA MET A 67 -3.59 4.66 7.56
C MET A 67 -2.31 4.94 6.77
N CYS A 68 -1.52 3.89 6.50
CA CYS A 68 -0.32 4.02 5.67
C CYS A 68 -0.64 4.65 4.30
N VAL A 69 -1.77 4.26 3.72
CA VAL A 69 -2.23 4.72 2.40
C VAL A 69 -2.63 6.20 2.36
N ASP A 70 -2.95 6.81 3.51
CA ASP A 70 -3.30 8.24 3.57
C ASP A 70 -2.09 9.14 3.23
N CYS A 71 -0.90 8.61 3.49
CA CYS A 71 0.38 9.25 3.18
C CYS A 71 1.00 8.68 1.89
N HIS A 72 0.95 7.36 1.70
CA HIS A 72 1.71 6.65 0.65
C HIS A 72 0.97 6.45 -0.68
N LEU A 73 -0.35 6.67 -0.76
CA LEU A 73 -1.10 6.58 -2.02
C LEU A 73 -1.72 7.92 -2.44
N PRO A 74 -1.99 8.13 -3.74
CA PRO A 74 -2.68 9.33 -4.20
C PRO A 74 -4.11 9.39 -3.65
N ASN A 75 -4.51 10.51 -3.05
CA ASN A 75 -5.83 10.63 -2.41
C ASN A 75 -6.70 11.78 -2.96
N HIS A 76 -6.26 12.48 -4.01
CA HIS A 76 -7.08 13.49 -4.69
C HIS A 76 -8.14 12.87 -5.62
N ASN A 77 -7.94 11.62 -6.07
CA ASN A 77 -8.84 10.91 -6.95
C ASN A 77 -8.87 9.41 -6.59
N LYS A 78 -10.04 8.89 -6.27
CA LYS A 78 -10.24 7.47 -5.89
C LYS A 78 -9.83 6.49 -6.99
N THR A 79 -10.02 6.84 -8.26
CA THR A 79 -9.60 5.99 -9.39
C THR A 79 -8.08 5.87 -9.42
N MET A 80 -7.37 7.00 -9.30
CA MET A 80 -5.91 7.00 -9.27
C MET A 80 -5.37 6.30 -8.02
N HIS A 81 -6.04 6.44 -6.87
CA HIS A 81 -5.72 5.71 -5.66
C HIS A 81 -5.64 4.21 -5.92
N TYR A 82 -6.70 3.61 -6.48
CA TYR A 82 -6.75 2.17 -6.71
C TYR A 82 -5.81 1.68 -7.82
N ILE A 83 -5.56 2.50 -8.86
CA ILE A 83 -4.56 2.21 -9.89
C ILE A 83 -3.17 2.11 -9.25
N TRP A 84 -2.76 3.12 -8.49
CA TRP A 84 -1.44 3.14 -7.85
C TRP A 84 -1.32 2.11 -6.74
N LYS A 85 -2.39 1.85 -5.98
CA LYS A 85 -2.46 0.73 -5.02
C LYS A 85 -2.12 -0.60 -5.68
N SER A 86 -2.67 -0.84 -6.86
CA SER A 86 -2.46 -2.09 -7.60
C SER A 86 -1.03 -2.17 -8.17
N ILE A 87 -0.53 -1.06 -8.72
CA ILE A 87 0.82 -0.97 -9.29
C ILE A 87 1.88 -1.18 -8.20
N ASP A 88 1.78 -0.44 -7.10
CA ASP A 88 2.78 -0.48 -6.04
C ASP A 88 2.69 -1.78 -5.24
N GLY A 89 1.47 -2.25 -4.91
CA GLY A 89 1.29 -3.56 -4.28
C GLY A 89 1.85 -4.73 -5.11
N MET A 90 1.72 -4.68 -6.45
CA MET A 90 2.32 -5.67 -7.35
C MET A 90 3.85 -5.59 -7.32
N LYS A 91 4.42 -4.38 -7.38
CA LYS A 91 5.89 -4.18 -7.30
C LYS A 91 6.44 -4.72 -5.98
N ASP A 92 5.81 -4.39 -4.86
CA ASP A 92 6.24 -4.82 -3.54
C ASP A 92 6.18 -6.35 -3.40
N THR A 93 5.09 -6.96 -3.89
CA THR A 93 4.93 -8.42 -3.92
C THR A 93 6.03 -9.07 -4.75
N LEU A 94 6.31 -8.54 -5.95
CA LEU A 94 7.37 -9.06 -6.82
C LEU A 94 8.76 -8.88 -6.20
N ALA A 95 9.03 -7.74 -5.57
CA ALA A 95 10.30 -7.49 -4.88
C ALA A 95 10.50 -8.48 -3.73
N PHE A 96 9.46 -8.71 -2.92
CA PHE A 96 9.48 -9.66 -1.80
C PHE A 96 9.74 -11.09 -2.26
N TYR A 97 8.91 -11.61 -3.16
CA TYR A 97 9.03 -13.01 -3.61
C TYR A 97 10.27 -13.28 -4.48
N SER A 98 10.83 -12.26 -5.13
CA SER A 98 12.09 -12.41 -5.87
C SER A 98 13.34 -12.17 -5.02
N GLY A 99 13.19 -11.90 -3.72
CA GLY A 99 14.32 -11.62 -2.82
C GLY A 99 15.07 -10.33 -3.17
N ARG A 100 14.40 -9.37 -3.82
CA ARG A 100 14.98 -8.09 -4.28
C ARG A 100 14.59 -6.90 -3.42
N VAL A 101 14.14 -7.14 -2.19
CA VAL A 101 13.92 -6.06 -1.22
C VAL A 101 15.28 -5.51 -0.82
N PRO A 102 15.55 -4.21 -0.98
CA PRO A 102 16.83 -3.63 -0.61
C PRO A 102 16.98 -3.59 0.92
N GLU A 103 18.22 -3.69 1.40
CA GLU A 103 18.56 -3.55 2.83
C GLU A 103 18.00 -2.26 3.44
N ARG A 104 18.05 -1.18 2.65
CA ARG A 104 17.43 0.10 2.99
C ARG A 104 16.31 0.38 2.01
N ILE A 105 15.07 0.30 2.49
CA ILE A 105 13.89 0.71 1.75
C ILE A 105 13.89 2.24 1.63
N VAL A 106 13.72 2.73 0.40
CA VAL A 106 13.67 4.16 0.09
C VAL A 106 12.49 4.42 -0.81
N ILE A 107 11.69 5.42 -0.45
CA ILE A 107 10.54 5.84 -1.25
C ILE A 107 10.97 6.31 -2.65
N SER A 108 10.24 5.84 -3.67
CA SER A 108 10.47 6.18 -5.07
C SER A 108 10.27 7.69 -5.35
N SER A 109 10.74 8.19 -6.49
CA SER A 109 10.51 9.59 -6.90
C SER A 109 9.01 9.92 -6.98
N HIS A 110 8.20 9.01 -7.52
CA HIS A 110 6.75 9.14 -7.53
C HIS A 110 6.17 9.17 -6.12
N GLY A 111 6.58 8.24 -5.25
CA GLY A 111 6.13 8.20 -3.87
C GLY A 111 6.45 9.48 -3.09
N LYS A 112 7.59 10.13 -3.35
CA LYS A 112 7.91 11.43 -2.76
C LYS A 112 6.90 12.51 -3.17
N GLN A 113 6.51 12.56 -4.45
CA GLN A 113 5.53 13.54 -4.91
C GLN A 113 4.16 13.30 -4.28
N VAL A 114 3.72 12.04 -4.23
CA VAL A 114 2.48 11.62 -3.57
C VAL A 114 2.50 11.99 -2.09
N LEU A 115 3.58 11.64 -1.38
CA LEU A 115 3.73 11.94 0.04
C LEU A 115 3.67 13.44 0.31
N GLN A 116 4.42 14.25 -0.45
CA GLN A 116 4.40 15.71 -0.33
C GLN A 116 2.99 16.28 -0.60
N SER A 117 2.30 15.79 -1.64
CA SER A 117 0.93 16.22 -1.91
C SER A 117 -0.04 15.86 -0.78
N ASN A 118 0.14 14.71 -0.13
CA ASN A 118 -0.68 14.30 0.99
C ASN A 118 -0.39 15.11 2.27
N CYS A 119 0.88 15.47 2.52
CA CYS A 119 1.22 16.43 3.58
C CYS A 119 0.47 17.74 3.37
N ILE A 120 0.55 18.32 2.17
CA ILE A 120 -0.11 19.59 1.83
C ILE A 120 -1.63 19.46 1.87
N ARG A 121 -2.20 18.34 1.42
CA ARG A 121 -3.65 18.07 1.43
C ARG A 121 -4.24 18.16 2.83
N CYS A 122 -3.56 17.60 3.84
CA CYS A 122 -4.05 17.61 5.22
C CYS A 122 -3.64 18.89 5.97
N HIS A 123 -2.50 19.50 5.62
CA HIS A 123 -1.97 20.69 6.28
C HIS A 123 -2.13 21.97 5.46
N GLU A 124 -3.12 22.01 4.56
CA GLU A 124 -3.29 23.07 3.55
C GLU A 124 -3.22 24.47 4.18
N ILE A 125 -3.98 24.69 5.26
CA ILE A 125 -4.05 25.96 5.98
C ILE A 125 -2.69 26.29 6.62
N THR A 126 -2.04 25.32 7.26
CA THR A 126 -0.75 25.51 7.95
C THR A 126 0.35 25.91 6.96
N VAL A 127 0.31 25.36 5.74
CA VAL A 127 1.34 25.61 4.72
C VAL A 127 0.93 26.65 3.69
N ALA A 128 -0.20 27.34 3.85
CA ALA A 128 -0.77 28.23 2.84
C ALA A 128 0.19 29.36 2.43
N HIS A 129 0.97 29.87 3.38
CA HIS A 129 1.82 31.06 3.22
C HIS A 129 3.32 30.75 3.36
N ILE A 130 3.73 29.51 3.11
CA ILE A 130 5.14 29.11 3.11
C ILE A 130 5.52 28.51 1.75
N ASP A 131 6.82 28.54 1.46
CA ASP A 131 7.39 27.81 0.35
C ASP A 131 7.26 26.29 0.58
N LYS A 132 6.81 25.58 -0.47
CA LYS A 132 6.53 24.14 -0.49
C LYS A 132 7.51 23.38 -1.39
N GLU A 133 8.52 24.06 -1.96
CA GLU A 133 9.61 23.44 -2.71
C GLU A 133 10.41 22.47 -1.84
N ARG A 134 10.63 22.83 -0.57
CA ARG A 134 11.26 21.94 0.40
C ARG A 134 10.28 20.86 0.86
N LEU A 135 10.72 19.60 0.79
CA LEU A 135 9.93 18.45 1.22
C LEU A 135 9.69 18.50 2.75
N CYS A 136 8.45 18.31 3.18
CA CYS A 136 8.03 18.52 4.57
C CYS A 136 8.88 17.71 5.57
N TRP A 137 9.21 16.45 5.22
CA TRP A 137 9.96 15.54 6.06
C TRP A 137 11.47 15.83 6.14
N GLN A 138 12.00 16.79 5.37
CA GLN A 138 13.38 17.25 5.56
C GLN A 138 13.55 18.02 6.88
N CYS A 139 12.51 18.72 7.33
CA CYS A 139 12.45 19.33 8.65
C CYS A 139 11.74 18.42 9.66
N HIS A 140 10.61 17.83 9.27
CA HIS A 140 9.85 16.90 10.11
C HIS A 140 10.44 15.48 10.10
N ARG A 141 11.74 15.33 10.36
CA ARG A 141 12.50 14.08 10.13
C ARG A 141 11.94 12.83 10.81
N ARG A 142 11.28 12.99 11.96
CA ARG A 142 10.64 11.91 12.71
C ARG A 142 9.45 11.28 11.98
N ILE A 143 8.82 11.99 11.03
CA ILE A 143 7.70 11.44 10.24
C ILE A 143 8.18 10.49 9.15
N ALA A 144 9.47 10.53 8.78
CA ALA A 144 10.04 9.72 7.71
C ALA A 144 10.43 8.31 8.17
N HIS A 145 9.74 7.76 9.19
CA HIS A 145 9.98 6.46 9.81
C HIS A 145 11.43 6.21 10.27
N ARG A 146 12.21 7.28 10.47
CA ARG A 146 13.61 7.21 10.90
C ARG A 146 13.77 7.83 12.27
N GLY A 147 14.39 7.08 13.19
CA GLY A 147 14.68 7.55 14.55
C GLY A 147 13.45 7.63 15.47
N THR A 148 12.36 6.96 15.11
CA THR A 148 11.17 6.73 15.95
C THR A 148 11.01 5.22 16.12
N GLY A 149 10.85 4.73 17.36
CA GLY A 149 10.63 3.30 17.65
C GLY A 149 11.88 2.45 17.86
N GLN A 150 13.04 2.79 17.27
CA GLN A 150 14.32 2.20 17.69
C GLN A 150 14.89 3.00 18.87
N MET A 151 15.00 2.36 20.05
CA MET A 151 16.02 2.79 21.00
C MET A 151 17.35 2.66 20.26
N LEU A 152 18.02 3.79 20.02
CA LEU A 152 19.43 3.78 19.66
C LEU A 152 20.15 3.15 20.87
N THR A 153 20.35 1.84 20.86
CA THR A 153 21.34 1.23 21.72
C THR A 153 22.68 1.81 21.28
N GLN A 154 23.33 2.47 22.24
CA GLN A 154 24.62 3.13 22.13
C GLN A 154 25.68 2.22 21.51
#